data_AF-A0A1Y2V1U3-F1
#
_entry.id   AF-A0A1Y2V1U3-F1
#
_cell.length_a   1.000
_cell.length_b   1.000
_cell.length_c   1.000
_cell.angle_alpha   90.00
_cell.angle_beta   90.00
_cell.angle_gamma   90.00
#
_symmetry.space_group_name_H-M   'P 1'
#
loop_
_entity.id
_entity.type
_entity.pdbx_description
1 polymer ?
#
loop_
_entity_poly.entity_id
_entity_poly.type
_entity_poly.pdbx_seq_one_letter_code
_entity_poly.pdbx_strand_id
1 'polypeptide(L)'
;MGHQTKEEKHLDDAPPPYSPSGASPAPPPPQPASQQIPQQVVPQELQIKRQFPPAFSMYRESSWTQRSYMIGEHQSAPLYAVSLHSGWSGQPDIVLHNGPSDQNPPLAGATRSSFGTSATIALPPVPGSGMQAAEEKMEYSGGFGHTAYTFSIETGVGNAARREPFEWRHSSGSVIQGLGARGSGWKLVRLATGPPGGVVGASFVPGGARASDGKEVVAVWAWASGSLTKKLKFQFLGSGANGVLGERWAIMAVITALRIWDRERRQRNQSSAAAGGGGGA
;
A
#
# COMPACT_ATOMS: atom_id res chain seq x y z
N MET A 1 79.76 -51.75 -50.20
CA MET A 1 79.64 -52.87 -51.17
C MET A 1 78.73 -53.91 -50.52
N GLY A 2 77.61 -54.28 -51.15
CA GLY A 2 76.64 -55.33 -50.72
C GLY A 2 75.64 -54.91 -49.63
N HIS A 3 74.35 -54.68 -49.90
CA HIS A 3 73.21 -55.61 -50.17
C HIS A 3 72.73 -56.45 -48.95
N GLN A 4 71.54 -56.10 -48.41
CA GLN A 4 70.27 -56.87 -48.30
C GLN A 4 70.13 -57.72 -47.02
N THR A 5 69.03 -57.64 -46.24
CA THR A 5 67.75 -58.39 -46.38
C THR A 5 66.75 -57.83 -45.32
N LYS A 6 65.56 -57.30 -45.67
CA LYS A 6 64.20 -57.89 -45.59
C LYS A 6 63.88 -58.70 -44.31
N GLU A 7 62.89 -58.29 -43.51
CA GLU A 7 61.64 -59.05 -43.26
C GLU A 7 60.64 -58.26 -42.41
N GLU A 8 59.38 -58.31 -42.86
CA GLU A 8 58.19 -57.76 -42.25
C GLU A 8 57.65 -58.69 -41.16
N LYS A 9 57.00 -58.13 -40.13
CA LYS A 9 55.88 -58.82 -39.48
C LYS A 9 54.77 -57.82 -39.16
N HIS A 10 53.57 -58.24 -39.52
CA HIS A 10 52.33 -57.48 -39.68
C HIS A 10 51.58 -57.28 -38.34
N LEU A 11 50.98 -56.08 -38.19
CA LEU A 11 49.78 -55.64 -37.46
C LEU A 11 49.35 -56.31 -36.13
N ASP A 12 49.15 -55.48 -35.09
CA ASP A 12 47.84 -55.45 -34.43
C ASP A 12 47.52 -54.04 -33.90
N ASP A 13 46.23 -53.72 -34.00
CA ASP A 13 45.59 -52.40 -34.04
C ASP A 13 45.39 -51.78 -32.66
N ALA A 14 45.79 -50.51 -32.48
CA ALA A 14 45.34 -49.70 -31.36
C ALA A 14 45.09 -48.26 -31.86
N PRO A 15 43.86 -47.72 -31.71
CA PRO A 15 43.55 -46.38 -32.19
C PRO A 15 44.35 -45.32 -31.41
N PRO A 16 44.69 -44.19 -32.06
CA PRO A 16 45.38 -43.09 -31.40
C PRO A 16 44.52 -42.56 -30.24
N PRO A 17 45.14 -42.21 -29.09
CA PRO A 17 44.41 -41.67 -27.95
C PRO A 17 43.71 -40.36 -28.33
N TYR A 18 42.40 -40.32 -28.07
CA TYR A 18 41.50 -39.20 -28.28
C TYR A 18 42.06 -37.90 -27.68
N SER A 19 42.14 -36.84 -28.48
CA SER A 19 42.28 -35.48 -27.94
C SER A 19 40.91 -35.04 -27.39
N PRO A 20 40.80 -34.57 -26.15
CA PRO A 20 39.54 -34.04 -25.64
C PRO A 20 39.22 -32.70 -26.32
N SER A 21 38.26 -32.71 -27.24
CA SER A 21 37.56 -31.51 -27.70
C SER A 21 36.71 -30.93 -26.57
N GLY A 22 36.80 -29.61 -26.38
CA GLY A 22 35.78 -28.82 -25.69
C GLY A 22 36.03 -28.55 -24.21
N ALA A 23 36.91 -27.59 -23.90
CA ALA A 23 36.81 -26.88 -22.63
C ALA A 23 35.54 -26.02 -22.66
N SER A 24 34.47 -26.53 -22.06
CA SER A 24 33.29 -25.71 -21.74
C SER A 24 33.70 -24.56 -20.81
N PRO A 25 33.24 -23.31 -21.03
CA PRO A 25 33.46 -22.25 -20.07
C PRO A 25 32.84 -22.65 -18.72
N ALA A 26 33.59 -22.44 -17.64
CA ALA A 26 33.13 -22.66 -16.28
C ALA A 26 31.79 -21.94 -16.02
N PRO A 27 30.85 -22.55 -15.28
CA PRO A 27 29.61 -21.88 -14.92
C PRO A 27 29.92 -20.61 -14.12
N PRO A 28 29.16 -19.52 -14.31
CA PRO A 28 29.34 -18.33 -13.50
C PRO A 28 29.12 -18.67 -12.01
N PRO A 29 29.77 -17.95 -11.09
CA PRO A 29 29.53 -18.14 -9.66
C PRO A 29 28.04 -17.98 -9.36
N PRO A 30 27.47 -18.75 -8.42
CA PRO A 30 26.06 -18.63 -8.08
C PRO A 30 25.76 -17.19 -7.69
N GLN A 31 24.92 -16.54 -8.49
CA GLN A 31 24.36 -15.24 -8.15
C GLN A 31 23.67 -15.37 -6.79
N PRO A 32 23.83 -14.41 -5.86
CA PRO A 32 23.05 -14.42 -4.64
C PRO A 32 21.58 -14.47 -5.06
N ALA A 33 20.90 -15.54 -4.68
CA ALA A 33 19.49 -15.73 -4.96
C ALA A 33 18.78 -14.43 -4.61
N SER A 34 18.21 -13.76 -5.61
CA SER A 34 17.17 -12.78 -5.41
C SER A 34 16.27 -13.37 -4.35
N GLN A 35 16.17 -12.73 -3.18
CA GLN A 35 15.23 -13.13 -2.15
C GLN A 35 13.84 -12.95 -2.76
N GLN A 36 13.41 -13.96 -3.51
CA GLN A 36 12.01 -14.21 -3.79
C GLN A 36 11.42 -14.35 -2.40
N ILE A 37 10.79 -13.28 -1.95
CA ILE A 37 9.83 -13.32 -0.85
C ILE A 37 9.03 -14.58 -1.14
N PRO A 38 9.02 -15.60 -0.25
CA PRO A 38 8.18 -16.75 -0.47
C PRO A 38 6.80 -16.19 -0.77
N GLN A 39 6.28 -16.47 -1.97
CA GLN A 39 4.85 -16.41 -2.17
C GLN A 39 4.31 -17.39 -1.16
N GLN A 40 4.03 -16.90 0.05
CA GLN A 40 3.27 -17.63 1.03
C GLN A 40 2.02 -18.00 0.26
N VAL A 41 1.89 -19.29 0.00
CA VAL A 41 0.63 -19.88 -0.40
C VAL A 41 -0.26 -19.62 0.80
N VAL A 42 -0.89 -18.45 0.81
CA VAL A 42 -1.86 -18.07 1.83
C VAL A 42 -2.96 -19.11 1.67
N PRO A 43 -3.26 -19.93 2.69
CA PRO A 43 -4.44 -20.78 2.64
C PRO A 43 -5.62 -19.90 2.25
N GLN A 44 -6.38 -20.28 1.22
CA GLN A 44 -7.54 -19.54 0.69
C GLN A 44 -8.72 -19.45 1.68
N GLU A 45 -8.48 -19.65 2.96
CA GLU A 45 -9.50 -19.71 3.98
C GLU A 45 -9.96 -18.29 4.32
N LEU A 46 -11.09 -17.92 3.71
CA LEU A 46 -11.86 -16.69 3.88
C LEU A 46 -11.21 -15.42 3.29
N GLN A 47 -10.94 -15.42 1.97
CA GLN A 47 -10.86 -14.13 1.27
C GLN A 47 -12.25 -13.48 1.23
N ILE A 48 -12.53 -12.65 2.23
CA ILE A 48 -13.75 -11.85 2.28
C ILE A 48 -13.68 -10.88 1.09
N LYS A 49 -14.71 -10.90 0.23
CA LYS A 49 -14.83 -9.98 -0.90
C LYS A 49 -14.72 -8.55 -0.38
N ARG A 50 -13.76 -7.80 -0.94
CA ARG A 50 -13.50 -6.40 -0.58
C ARG A 50 -13.93 -5.45 -1.69
N GLN A 51 -14.37 -4.25 -1.32
CA GLN A 51 -14.61 -3.19 -2.29
C GLN A 51 -13.28 -2.64 -2.85
N PHE A 52 -12.26 -2.44 -1.99
CA PHE A 52 -10.95 -1.94 -2.42
C PHE A 52 -9.98 -3.09 -2.76
N PRO A 53 -9.14 -2.93 -3.81
CA PRO A 53 -8.07 -3.87 -4.09
C PRO A 53 -7.03 -3.88 -2.94
N PRO A 54 -6.24 -4.97 -2.79
CA PRO A 54 -5.25 -5.10 -1.71
C PRO A 54 -4.20 -3.97 -1.71
N ALA A 55 -3.85 -3.46 -2.89
CA ALA A 55 -2.99 -2.30 -3.07
C ALA A 55 -3.50 -1.46 -4.23
N PHE A 56 -3.30 -0.15 -4.16
CA PHE A 56 -3.67 0.76 -5.23
C PHE A 56 -2.79 2.01 -5.22
N SER A 57 -2.93 2.82 -6.25
CA SER A 57 -2.34 4.16 -6.29
C SER A 57 -3.41 5.19 -6.59
N MET A 58 -3.14 6.43 -6.16
CA MET A 58 -3.91 7.58 -6.57
C MET A 58 -3.15 8.34 -7.66
N TYR A 59 -3.87 8.68 -8.73
CA TYR A 59 -3.38 9.36 -9.91
C TYR A 59 -4.09 10.71 -10.02
N ARG A 60 -3.34 11.74 -10.42
CA ARG A 60 -3.93 13.01 -10.83
C ARG A 60 -4.67 12.80 -12.15
N GLU A 61 -5.94 13.22 -12.19
CA GLU A 61 -6.69 13.26 -13.43
C GLU A 61 -6.09 14.31 -14.36
N SER A 62 -6.06 14.04 -15.66
CA SER A 62 -5.51 14.94 -16.69
C SER A 62 -6.33 16.21 -16.92
N SER A 63 -7.45 16.38 -16.22
CA SER A 63 -8.28 17.58 -16.27
C SER A 63 -7.54 18.82 -15.78
N TRP A 64 -7.94 20.00 -16.26
CA TRP A 64 -7.36 21.30 -15.94
C TRP A 64 -7.46 21.66 -14.44
N THR A 65 -8.36 21.02 -13.71
CA THR A 65 -8.54 21.24 -12.27
C THR A 65 -7.51 20.42 -11.46
N GLN A 66 -6.69 21.09 -10.65
CA GLN A 66 -5.74 20.44 -9.71
C GLN A 66 -6.43 19.81 -8.47
N ARG A 67 -7.70 19.41 -8.62
CA ARG A 67 -8.60 19.02 -7.53
C ARG A 67 -9.31 17.69 -7.76
N SER A 68 -9.06 17.03 -8.89
CA SER A 68 -9.65 15.74 -9.22
C SER A 68 -8.57 14.66 -9.35
N TYR A 69 -8.84 13.51 -8.75
CA TYR A 69 -7.94 12.37 -8.69
C TYR A 69 -8.70 11.07 -8.89
N MET A 70 -7.99 10.02 -9.27
CA MET A 70 -8.53 8.68 -9.44
C MET A 70 -7.71 7.67 -8.66
N ILE A 71 -8.38 6.70 -8.05
CA ILE A 71 -7.79 5.55 -7.36
C ILE A 71 -7.99 4.31 -8.20
N GLY A 72 -6.92 3.53 -8.39
CA GLY A 72 -6.97 2.22 -9.02
C GLY A 72 -5.64 1.49 -8.89
N GLU A 73 -5.60 0.21 -9.21
CA GLU A 73 -4.34 -0.54 -9.32
C GLU A 73 -3.44 0.07 -10.40
N HIS A 74 -4.06 0.50 -11.51
CA HIS A 74 -3.41 1.19 -12.61
C HIS A 74 -4.19 2.43 -13.05
N GLN A 75 -3.50 3.42 -13.64
CA GLN A 75 -4.13 4.66 -14.11
C GLN A 75 -5.19 4.43 -15.19
N SER A 76 -5.02 3.39 -16.01
CA SER A 76 -5.95 3.04 -17.10
C SER A 76 -7.17 2.23 -16.64
N ALA A 77 -7.24 1.87 -15.35
CA ALA A 77 -8.34 1.13 -14.75
C ALA A 77 -8.76 1.79 -13.43
N PRO A 78 -9.29 3.03 -13.49
CA PRO A 78 -9.76 3.72 -12.28
C PRO A 78 -10.97 2.99 -11.69
N LEU A 79 -11.00 2.88 -10.37
CA LEU A 79 -12.08 2.26 -9.59
C LEU A 79 -12.90 3.32 -8.86
N TYR A 80 -12.24 4.35 -8.32
CA TYR A 80 -12.86 5.39 -7.51
C TYR A 80 -12.35 6.77 -7.92
N ALA A 81 -13.22 7.77 -7.98
CA ALA A 81 -12.86 9.17 -8.08
C ALA A 81 -12.69 9.80 -6.70
N VAL A 82 -11.79 10.78 -6.61
CA VAL A 82 -11.56 11.61 -5.42
C VAL A 82 -11.63 13.07 -5.83
N SER A 83 -12.58 13.78 -5.22
CA SER A 83 -12.82 15.20 -5.45
C SER A 83 -12.35 16.01 -4.25
N LEU A 84 -11.62 17.09 -4.50
CA LEU A 84 -11.18 18.03 -3.47
C LEU A 84 -11.95 19.33 -3.57
N HIS A 85 -12.60 19.71 -2.49
CA HIS A 85 -13.38 20.93 -2.42
C HIS A 85 -12.67 22.00 -1.58
N SER A 86 -13.04 23.25 -1.82
CA SER A 86 -12.73 24.37 -0.93
C SER A 86 -13.89 24.60 0.02
N GLY A 87 -13.59 25.05 1.25
CA GLY A 87 -14.55 25.17 2.36
C GLY A 87 -15.72 26.14 2.16
N TRP A 88 -15.92 26.68 0.96
CA TRP A 88 -17.06 27.54 0.59
C TRP A 88 -18.11 26.79 -0.25
N SER A 89 -17.86 25.53 -0.58
CA SER A 89 -18.73 24.72 -1.46
C SER A 89 -19.89 24.04 -0.73
N GLY A 90 -19.92 24.06 0.61
CA GLY A 90 -20.84 23.26 1.42
C GLY A 90 -20.60 21.75 1.36
N GLN A 91 -19.64 21.29 0.56
CA GLN A 91 -19.21 19.89 0.44
C GLN A 91 -18.06 19.59 1.41
N PRO A 92 -17.88 18.30 1.80
CA PRO A 92 -16.66 17.86 2.48
C PRO A 92 -15.41 18.27 1.71
N ASP A 93 -14.31 18.57 2.41
CA ASP A 93 -13.04 18.97 1.78
C ASP A 93 -12.52 17.89 0.83
N ILE A 94 -12.81 16.62 1.12
CA ILE A 94 -12.48 15.46 0.30
C ILE A 94 -13.72 14.59 0.18
N VAL A 95 -14.08 14.22 -1.04
CA VAL A 95 -15.13 13.24 -1.33
C VAL A 95 -14.50 12.07 -2.09
N LEU A 96 -14.68 10.87 -1.57
CA LEU A 96 -14.41 9.61 -2.26
C LEU A 96 -15.72 9.14 -2.89
N HIS A 97 -15.75 8.93 -4.20
CA HIS A 97 -16.95 8.53 -4.94
C HIS A 97 -16.97 7.02 -5.17
N ASN A 98 -18.15 6.41 -5.15
CA ASN A 98 -18.36 4.98 -5.41
C ASN A 98 -18.37 4.68 -6.92
N GLY A 99 -17.26 4.95 -7.59
CA GLY A 99 -17.07 4.77 -9.02
C GLY A 99 -16.02 5.73 -9.58
N PRO A 100 -15.60 5.57 -10.85
CA PRO A 100 -14.45 6.26 -11.41
C PRO A 100 -14.70 7.73 -11.78
N SER A 101 -15.89 8.27 -11.52
CA SER A 101 -16.27 9.66 -11.84
C SER A 101 -16.87 10.38 -10.63
N ASP A 102 -16.75 11.71 -10.59
CA ASP A 102 -17.37 12.58 -9.61
C ASP A 102 -18.91 12.60 -9.67
N GLN A 103 -19.49 12.10 -10.77
CA GLN A 103 -20.94 11.90 -10.92
C GLN A 103 -21.43 10.65 -10.19
N ASN A 104 -20.53 9.77 -9.78
CA ASN A 104 -20.92 8.61 -8.97
C ASN A 104 -21.25 9.05 -7.53
N PRO A 105 -22.20 8.36 -6.86
CA PRO A 105 -22.59 8.70 -5.50
C PRO A 105 -21.40 8.75 -4.54
N PRO A 106 -21.39 9.66 -3.55
CA PRO A 106 -20.33 9.71 -2.55
C PRO A 106 -20.29 8.42 -1.75
N LEU A 107 -19.11 7.82 -1.65
CA LEU A 107 -18.81 6.69 -0.77
C LEU A 107 -18.42 7.18 0.63
N ALA A 108 -17.60 8.22 0.72
CA ALA A 108 -17.20 8.80 2.00
C ALA A 108 -16.75 10.26 1.85
N GLY A 109 -16.84 11.02 2.93
CA GLY A 109 -16.39 12.42 2.99
C GLY A 109 -15.42 12.64 4.14
N ALA A 110 -14.47 13.57 3.97
CA ALA A 110 -13.67 14.09 5.07
C ALA A 110 -13.71 15.62 5.09
N THR A 111 -14.03 16.16 6.25
CA THR A 111 -14.12 17.61 6.51
C THR A 111 -13.13 17.99 7.58
N ARG A 112 -12.24 18.94 7.31
CA ARG A 112 -11.34 19.49 8.32
C ARG A 112 -12.14 20.19 9.41
N SER A 113 -11.79 19.97 10.66
CA SER A 113 -12.34 20.76 11.76
C SER A 113 -11.96 22.24 11.61
N SER A 114 -12.88 23.15 11.94
CA SER A 114 -12.64 24.59 11.82
C SER A 114 -11.40 25.06 12.58
N PHE A 115 -11.08 24.37 13.67
CA PHE A 115 -9.90 24.61 14.51
C PHE A 115 -9.04 23.36 14.57
N GLY A 116 -7.74 23.51 14.30
CA GLY A 116 -6.75 22.43 14.43
C GLY A 116 -6.57 21.56 13.17
N THR A 117 -6.02 20.38 13.41
CA THR A 117 -5.60 19.43 12.35
C THR A 117 -6.53 18.22 12.20
N SER A 118 -7.42 18.02 13.17
CA SER A 118 -8.43 16.97 13.18
C SER A 118 -9.43 17.09 12.02
N ALA A 119 -10.21 16.03 11.82
CA ALA A 119 -11.23 15.97 10.79
C ALA A 119 -12.46 15.17 11.27
N THR A 120 -13.62 15.48 10.67
CA THR A 120 -14.82 14.65 10.73
C THR A 120 -14.93 13.84 9.45
N ILE A 121 -15.21 12.55 9.58
CA ILE A 121 -15.34 11.60 8.48
C ILE A 121 -16.79 11.17 8.37
N ALA A 122 -17.42 11.43 7.22
CA ALA A 122 -18.75 10.93 6.91
C ALA A 122 -18.63 9.56 6.24
N LEU A 123 -19.27 8.55 6.83
CA LEU A 123 -19.25 7.16 6.38
C LEU A 123 -20.64 6.71 5.90
N PRO A 124 -20.70 5.85 4.86
CA PRO A 124 -21.95 5.40 4.28
C PRO A 124 -22.56 4.29 5.16
N PRO A 125 -23.87 4.02 5.03
CA PRO A 125 -24.42 2.77 5.53
C PRO A 125 -23.72 1.58 4.85
N VAL A 126 -23.60 0.45 5.55
CA VAL A 126 -23.01 -0.77 4.97
C VAL A 126 -24.14 -1.77 4.67
N PRO A 127 -24.48 -2.02 3.39
CA PRO A 127 -25.55 -2.92 3.00
C PRO A 127 -25.38 -4.32 3.62
N GLY A 128 -26.48 -4.89 4.11
CA GLY A 128 -26.48 -6.25 4.70
C GLY A 128 -25.87 -6.37 6.10
N SER A 129 -25.30 -5.30 6.67
CA SER A 129 -24.72 -5.32 8.02
C SER A 129 -25.57 -4.62 9.09
N GLY A 130 -26.61 -3.87 8.69
CA GLY A 130 -27.41 -3.03 9.58
C GLY A 130 -26.74 -1.73 10.03
N MET A 131 -25.44 -1.52 9.73
CA MET A 131 -24.74 -0.28 10.09
C MET A 131 -25.23 0.91 9.25
N GLN A 132 -25.73 1.94 9.94
CA GLN A 132 -26.25 3.17 9.34
C GLN A 132 -25.14 4.16 8.95
N ALA A 133 -25.49 5.20 8.19
CA ALA A 133 -24.57 6.33 7.99
C ALA A 133 -24.09 6.88 9.34
N ALA A 134 -22.81 7.25 9.42
CA ALA A 134 -22.22 7.72 10.66
C ALA A 134 -21.21 8.83 10.40
N GLU A 135 -21.02 9.70 11.39
CA GLU A 135 -19.92 10.65 11.43
C GLU A 135 -18.91 10.22 12.49
N GLU A 136 -17.65 10.13 12.09
CA GLU A 136 -16.55 9.69 12.95
C GLU A 136 -15.47 10.75 13.06
N LYS A 137 -14.86 10.86 14.24
CA LYS A 137 -13.76 11.81 14.47
C LYS A 137 -12.42 11.16 14.16
N MET A 138 -11.62 11.87 13.39
CA MET A 138 -10.19 11.64 13.23
C MET A 138 -9.45 12.71 14.03
N GLU A 139 -8.82 12.30 15.12
CA GLU A 139 -8.11 13.21 16.01
C GLU A 139 -6.64 13.28 15.63
N TYR A 140 -6.08 14.48 15.72
CA TYR A 140 -4.66 14.70 15.53
C TYR A 140 -3.95 14.81 16.87
N SER A 141 -2.87 14.06 17.03
CA SER A 141 -1.93 14.22 18.14
C SER A 141 -0.53 14.51 17.59
N GLY A 142 -0.01 15.70 17.88
CA GLY A 142 1.29 16.14 17.38
C GLY A 142 2.08 16.90 18.43
N GLY A 143 3.39 16.62 18.49
CA GLY A 143 4.36 17.24 19.40
C GLY A 143 5.79 17.02 18.88
N PHE A 144 6.80 17.36 19.69
CA PHE A 144 8.20 17.23 19.29
C PHE A 144 8.53 15.78 18.92
N GLY A 145 8.83 15.52 17.64
CA GLY A 145 9.20 14.21 17.13
C GLY A 145 8.06 13.18 16.96
N HIS A 146 6.81 13.51 17.29
CA HIS A 146 5.67 12.61 17.13
C HIS A 146 4.52 13.28 16.36
N THR A 147 4.01 12.59 15.36
CA THR A 147 2.82 13.03 14.60
C THR A 147 1.97 11.80 14.34
N ALA A 148 0.75 11.81 14.86
CA ALA A 148 -0.18 10.72 14.71
C ALA A 148 -1.61 11.23 14.47
N TYR A 149 -2.40 10.34 13.89
CA TYR A 149 -3.84 10.51 13.80
C TYR A 149 -4.55 9.27 14.30
N THR A 150 -5.53 9.46 15.17
CA THR A 150 -6.30 8.37 15.77
C THR A 150 -7.75 8.42 15.34
N PHE A 151 -8.37 7.25 15.26
CA PHE A 151 -9.82 7.11 15.12
C PHE A 151 -10.25 5.77 15.71
N SER A 152 -11.55 5.60 15.93
CA SER A 152 -12.15 4.32 16.30
C SER A 152 -13.29 4.00 15.35
N ILE A 153 -13.42 2.73 14.96
CA ILE A 153 -14.46 2.29 14.01
C ILE A 153 -14.86 0.85 14.28
N GLU A 154 -16.07 0.48 13.89
CA GLU A 154 -16.54 -0.90 13.94
C GLU A 154 -15.69 -1.80 13.02
N THR A 155 -15.28 -2.94 13.56
CA THR A 155 -14.44 -3.95 12.90
C THR A 155 -15.01 -5.34 13.13
N GLY A 156 -14.79 -6.24 12.18
CA GLY A 156 -15.32 -7.60 12.24
C GLY A 156 -16.39 -7.85 11.18
N VAL A 157 -16.94 -9.06 11.20
CA VAL A 157 -17.88 -9.54 10.18
C VAL A 157 -19.27 -9.75 10.79
N GLY A 158 -20.30 -9.23 10.11
CA GLY A 158 -21.69 -9.39 10.50
C GLY A 158 -22.02 -8.77 11.86
N ASN A 159 -22.89 -9.41 12.62
CA ASN A 159 -23.45 -8.89 13.88
C ASN A 159 -22.44 -8.87 15.05
N ALA A 160 -21.25 -9.43 14.85
CA ALA A 160 -20.19 -9.46 15.87
C ALA A 160 -19.24 -8.26 15.77
N ALA A 161 -19.57 -7.24 14.96
CA ALA A 161 -18.72 -6.07 14.78
C ALA A 161 -18.48 -5.34 16.11
N ARG A 162 -17.21 -5.01 16.39
CA ARG A 162 -16.75 -4.34 17.61
C ARG A 162 -16.01 -3.06 17.25
N ARG A 163 -16.22 -2.01 18.03
CA ARG A 163 -15.50 -0.75 17.87
C ARG A 163 -14.05 -0.91 18.34
N GLU A 164 -13.10 -0.57 17.50
CA GLU A 164 -11.67 -0.70 17.79
C GLU A 164 -10.89 0.59 17.44
N PRO A 165 -9.86 0.93 18.24
CA PRO A 165 -9.02 2.09 17.99
C PRO A 165 -7.85 1.80 17.03
N PHE A 166 -7.53 2.79 16.20
CA PHE A 166 -6.46 2.77 15.20
C PHE A 166 -5.64 4.05 15.24
N GLU A 167 -4.38 3.96 14.81
CA GLU A 167 -3.45 5.09 14.79
C GLU A 167 -2.60 5.11 13.52
N TRP A 168 -2.74 6.15 12.71
CA TRP A 168 -1.77 6.49 11.68
C TRP A 168 -0.53 7.09 12.34
N ARG A 169 0.62 6.45 12.14
CA ARG A 169 1.93 6.93 12.58
C ARG A 169 2.78 7.30 11.38
N HIS A 170 3.46 8.44 11.45
CA HIS A 170 4.45 8.81 10.46
C HIS A 170 5.60 7.78 10.46
N SER A 171 6.10 7.42 9.28
CA SER A 171 7.12 6.39 9.11
C SER A 171 8.06 6.72 7.95
N SER A 172 9.36 6.62 8.21
CA SER A 172 10.44 6.67 7.22
C SER A 172 11.13 5.31 7.01
N GLY A 173 10.65 4.25 7.69
CA GLY A 173 11.29 2.93 7.74
C GLY A 173 10.96 1.98 6.58
N SER A 174 11.58 0.81 6.61
CA SER A 174 11.53 -0.27 5.59
C SER A 174 10.11 -0.70 5.18
N VAL A 175 9.16 -0.66 6.11
CA VAL A 175 7.74 -0.96 5.86
C VAL A 175 7.15 -0.06 4.75
N ILE A 176 7.61 1.18 4.63
CA ILE A 176 7.19 2.11 3.57
C ILE A 176 8.07 1.97 2.32
N GLN A 177 9.33 1.56 2.47
CA GLN A 177 10.22 1.28 1.34
C GLN A 177 9.71 0.12 0.46
N GLY A 178 9.02 -0.86 1.07
CA GLY A 178 8.36 -1.96 0.34
C GLY A 178 7.33 -1.49 -0.69
N LEU A 179 6.79 -0.27 -0.56
CA LEU A 179 5.90 0.33 -1.58
C LEU A 179 6.67 0.93 -2.77
N GLY A 180 8.00 0.89 -2.77
CA GLY A 180 8.84 1.56 -3.76
C GLY A 180 8.66 3.08 -3.73
N ALA A 181 8.59 3.65 -2.52
CA ALA A 181 8.46 5.09 -2.28
C ALA A 181 9.76 5.64 -1.66
N ARG A 182 10.19 6.83 -2.10
CA ARG A 182 11.30 7.57 -1.49
C ARG A 182 10.78 8.57 -0.45
N GLY A 183 11.32 8.54 0.76
CA GLY A 183 11.35 9.69 1.67
C GLY A 183 10.48 9.61 2.94
N SER A 184 9.18 9.33 2.82
CA SER A 184 8.26 9.34 3.98
C SER A 184 6.88 8.80 3.60
N GLY A 185 6.20 8.20 4.58
CA GLY A 185 4.82 7.76 4.48
C GLY A 185 4.21 7.54 5.85
N TRP A 186 3.10 6.84 5.88
CA TRP A 186 2.32 6.57 7.08
C TRP A 186 1.97 5.09 7.17
N LYS A 187 1.92 4.59 8.40
CA LYS A 187 1.45 3.24 8.70
C LYS A 187 0.26 3.32 9.65
N LEU A 188 -0.78 2.56 9.37
CA LEU A 188 -1.96 2.43 10.21
C LEU A 188 -1.76 1.26 11.15
N VAL A 189 -1.71 1.56 12.44
CA VAL A 189 -1.51 0.59 13.51
C VAL A 189 -2.86 0.28 14.13
N ARG A 190 -3.16 -1.02 14.27
CA ARG A 190 -4.30 -1.49 15.04
C ARG A 190 -3.90 -1.52 16.52
N LEU A 191 -4.64 -0.81 17.37
CA LEU A 191 -4.29 -0.70 18.79
C LEU A 191 -4.86 -1.84 19.63
N ALA A 192 -5.88 -2.55 19.13
CA ALA A 192 -6.39 -3.78 19.71
C ALA A 192 -5.40 -4.95 19.52
N THR A 193 -5.30 -5.81 20.53
CA THR A 193 -4.38 -6.97 20.55
C THR A 193 -5.07 -8.32 20.29
N GLY A 194 -6.40 -8.36 20.36
CA GLY A 194 -7.20 -9.58 20.20
C GLY A 194 -7.77 -9.78 18.78
N PRO A 195 -8.44 -10.91 18.54
CA PRO A 195 -9.14 -11.15 17.28
C PRO A 195 -10.19 -10.07 17.01
N PRO A 196 -10.38 -9.67 15.74
CA PRO A 196 -11.52 -8.84 15.33
C PRO A 196 -12.84 -9.55 15.64
N GLY A 197 -13.91 -8.77 15.70
CA GLY A 197 -15.26 -9.27 15.95
C GLY A 197 -15.68 -10.36 14.96
N GLY A 198 -16.20 -11.48 15.47
CA GLY A 198 -16.65 -12.60 14.64
C GLY A 198 -15.54 -13.55 14.16
N VAL A 199 -14.28 -13.29 14.52
CA VAL A 199 -13.16 -14.23 14.27
C VAL A 199 -12.92 -15.07 15.52
N VAL A 200 -12.88 -16.39 15.38
CA VAL A 200 -12.60 -17.31 16.50
C VAL A 200 -11.12 -17.18 16.91
N GLY A 201 -10.87 -16.91 18.20
CA GLY A 201 -9.54 -16.54 18.71
C GLY A 201 -8.42 -17.57 18.51
N ALA A 202 -8.75 -18.85 18.30
CA ALA A 202 -7.76 -19.90 18.01
C ALA A 202 -7.23 -19.87 16.57
N SER A 203 -7.94 -19.21 15.64
CA SER A 203 -7.58 -19.14 14.21
C SER A 203 -7.03 -17.78 13.78
N PHE A 204 -7.04 -16.79 14.67
CA PHE A 204 -6.55 -15.45 14.35
C PHE A 204 -5.05 -15.34 14.59
N VAL A 205 -4.29 -15.29 13.50
CA VAL A 205 -2.88 -14.90 13.52
C VAL A 205 -2.77 -13.47 12.98
N PRO A 206 -2.46 -12.46 13.82
CA PRO A 206 -2.15 -11.12 13.33
C PRO A 206 -0.98 -11.23 12.34
N GLY A 207 -1.24 -10.90 11.09
CA GLY A 207 -0.30 -11.13 10.00
C GLY A 207 0.55 -9.90 9.69
N GLY A 208 1.66 -10.11 8.99
CA GLY A 208 2.39 -9.04 8.31
C GLY A 208 3.28 -8.16 9.20
N ALA A 209 3.37 -6.89 8.83
CA ALA A 209 4.31 -5.94 9.43
C ALA A 209 3.89 -5.53 10.85
N ARG A 210 4.86 -5.30 11.72
CA ARG A 210 4.66 -4.79 13.09
C ARG A 210 5.27 -3.41 13.27
N ALA A 211 4.62 -2.59 14.09
CA ALA A 211 5.20 -1.36 14.60
C ALA A 211 6.28 -1.66 15.66
N SER A 212 7.05 -0.64 16.04
CA SER A 212 8.13 -0.77 17.02
C SER A 212 7.66 -1.20 18.41
N ASP A 213 6.40 -0.94 18.74
CA ASP A 213 5.74 -1.39 19.97
C ASP A 213 5.04 -2.75 19.82
N GLY A 214 5.37 -3.50 18.76
CA GLY A 214 4.88 -4.86 18.51
C GLY A 214 3.44 -4.96 17.98
N LYS A 215 2.74 -3.82 17.83
CA LYS A 215 1.36 -3.76 17.34
C LYS A 215 1.28 -4.02 15.84
N GLU A 216 0.16 -4.58 15.40
CA GLU A 216 -0.09 -4.94 14.00
C GLU A 216 -0.22 -3.68 13.12
N VAL A 217 0.49 -3.67 11.98
CA VAL A 217 0.29 -2.68 10.92
C VAL A 217 -0.70 -3.24 9.91
N VAL A 218 -1.81 -2.54 9.73
CA VAL A 218 -2.97 -3.01 8.94
C VAL A 218 -3.14 -2.27 7.62
N ALA A 219 -2.48 -1.14 7.45
CA ALA A 219 -2.37 -0.45 6.17
C ALA A 219 -1.14 0.45 6.15
N VAL A 220 -0.71 0.83 4.95
CA VAL A 220 0.37 1.78 4.72
C VAL A 220 0.03 2.66 3.53
N TRP A 221 0.51 3.90 3.56
CA TRP A 221 0.57 4.71 2.36
C TRP A 221 1.83 5.55 2.29
N ALA A 222 2.24 5.90 1.07
CA ALA A 222 3.43 6.69 0.83
C ALA A 222 3.24 7.62 -0.36
N TRP A 223 4.05 8.67 -0.40
CA TRP A 223 4.17 9.50 -1.59
C TRP A 223 4.74 8.68 -2.74
N ALA A 224 4.11 8.78 -3.90
CA ALA A 224 4.68 8.20 -5.10
C ALA A 224 5.89 9.02 -5.55
N SER A 225 7.01 8.34 -5.81
CA SER A 225 8.21 8.92 -6.42
C SER A 225 8.37 8.47 -7.87
N GLY A 226 8.94 9.33 -8.71
CA GLY A 226 9.27 8.98 -10.10
C GLY A 226 8.09 8.90 -11.06
N SER A 227 6.94 9.51 -10.73
CA SER A 227 5.78 9.59 -11.63
C SER A 227 5.18 11.00 -11.59
N LEU A 228 4.81 11.53 -12.75
CA LEU A 228 4.18 12.85 -12.86
C LEU A 228 2.70 12.82 -12.43
N THR A 229 2.00 11.72 -12.70
CA THR A 229 0.56 11.56 -12.44
C THR A 229 0.30 10.90 -11.10
N LYS A 230 1.05 9.85 -10.74
CA LYS A 230 0.86 9.12 -9.48
C LYS A 230 1.26 10.00 -8.29
N LYS A 231 0.39 10.11 -7.30
CA LYS A 231 0.59 10.97 -6.11
C LYS A 231 0.78 10.19 -4.82
N LEU A 232 0.09 9.06 -4.70
CA LEU A 232 0.09 8.22 -3.50
C LEU A 232 0.05 6.75 -3.89
N LYS A 233 0.71 5.91 -3.09
CA LYS A 233 0.58 4.45 -3.10
C LYS A 233 0.00 4.01 -1.76
N PHE A 234 -0.95 3.09 -1.79
CA PHE A 234 -1.62 2.55 -0.60
C PHE A 234 -1.60 1.02 -0.66
N GLN A 235 -1.48 0.37 0.49
CA GLN A 235 -1.60 -1.08 0.62
C GLN A 235 -2.21 -1.46 1.96
N PHE A 236 -3.15 -2.40 1.93
CA PHE A 236 -3.62 -3.10 3.11
C PHE A 236 -2.61 -4.18 3.53
N LEU A 237 -2.41 -4.36 4.83
CA LEU A 237 -1.50 -5.34 5.42
C LEU A 237 -2.22 -6.13 6.54
N GLY A 238 -1.68 -7.28 6.93
CA GLY A 238 -2.19 -8.06 8.06
C GLY A 238 -3.70 -8.32 7.99
N SER A 239 -4.40 -8.08 9.10
CA SER A 239 -5.86 -8.16 9.22
C SER A 239 -6.62 -7.16 8.32
N GLY A 240 -5.98 -6.11 7.83
CA GLY A 240 -6.53 -5.26 6.77
C GLY A 240 -6.53 -5.95 5.40
N ALA A 241 -5.52 -6.79 5.12
CA ALA A 241 -5.30 -7.43 3.82
C ALA A 241 -6.09 -8.71 3.60
N ASN A 242 -6.68 -9.31 4.64
CA ASN A 242 -7.58 -10.47 4.52
C ASN A 242 -9.06 -10.06 4.63
N GLY A 243 -9.36 -8.80 4.99
CA GLY A 243 -10.72 -8.25 5.02
C GLY A 243 -11.49 -8.50 6.32
N VAL A 244 -10.90 -9.15 7.33
CA VAL A 244 -11.59 -9.47 8.60
C VAL A 244 -11.97 -8.23 9.42
N LEU A 245 -11.34 -7.09 9.15
CA LEU A 245 -11.70 -5.81 9.77
C LEU A 245 -12.98 -5.19 9.17
N GLY A 246 -13.47 -5.71 8.04
CA GLY A 246 -14.74 -5.31 7.44
C GLY A 246 -14.68 -4.09 6.52
N GLU A 247 -15.75 -3.89 5.75
CA GLU A 247 -15.82 -2.85 4.71
C GLU A 247 -15.85 -1.43 5.28
N ARG A 248 -16.57 -1.20 6.38
CA ARG A 248 -16.61 0.12 7.02
C ARG A 248 -15.22 0.59 7.45
N TRP A 249 -14.44 -0.31 8.03
CA TRP A 249 -13.06 -0.05 8.40
C TRP A 249 -12.20 0.27 7.16
N ALA A 250 -12.38 -0.47 6.06
CA ALA A 250 -11.61 -0.24 4.84
C ALA A 250 -11.88 1.16 4.27
N ILE A 251 -13.15 1.60 4.22
CA ILE A 251 -13.51 2.97 3.82
C ILE A 251 -12.84 4.00 4.73
N MET A 252 -12.94 3.80 6.04
CA MET A 252 -12.35 4.69 7.06
C MET A 252 -10.83 4.80 6.88
N ALA A 253 -10.14 3.69 6.63
CA ALA A 253 -8.70 3.67 6.40
C ALA A 253 -8.31 4.45 5.14
N VAL A 254 -9.03 4.27 4.03
CA VAL A 254 -8.75 4.96 2.76
C VAL A 254 -9.02 6.47 2.87
N ILE A 255 -10.19 6.88 3.37
CA ILE A 255 -10.56 8.30 3.44
C ILE A 255 -9.67 9.08 4.42
N THR A 256 -9.27 8.46 5.54
CA THR A 256 -8.32 9.09 6.48
C THR A 256 -6.92 9.19 5.89
N ALA A 257 -6.46 8.22 5.10
CA ALA A 257 -5.20 8.34 4.35
C ALA A 257 -5.23 9.50 3.35
N LEU A 258 -6.31 9.64 2.58
CA LEU A 258 -6.52 10.76 1.66
C LEU A 258 -6.51 12.10 2.39
N ARG A 259 -7.12 12.15 3.59
CA ARG A 259 -7.14 13.36 4.43
C ARG A 259 -5.75 13.78 4.89
N ILE A 260 -4.91 12.84 5.31
CA ILE A 260 -3.53 13.13 5.69
C ILE A 260 -2.73 13.58 4.46
N TRP A 261 -2.85 12.87 3.34
CA TRP A 261 -2.19 13.22 2.09
C TRP A 261 -2.52 14.65 1.63
N ASP A 262 -3.80 15.04 1.63
CA ASP A 262 -4.20 16.39 1.19
C ASP A 262 -3.65 17.46 2.14
N ARG A 263 -3.60 17.20 3.45
CA ARG A 263 -2.95 18.12 4.41
C ARG A 263 -1.48 18.33 4.04
N GLU A 264 -0.73 17.25 3.89
CA GLU A 264 0.70 17.32 3.55
C GLU A 264 0.92 17.99 2.19
N ARG A 265 0.06 17.72 1.20
CA ARG A 265 0.06 18.40 -0.09
C ARG A 265 -0.08 19.91 0.08
N ARG A 266 -1.08 20.37 0.86
CA ARG A 266 -1.32 21.80 1.12
C ARG A 266 -0.12 22.43 1.85
N GLN A 267 0.46 21.76 2.83
CA GLN A 267 1.64 22.24 3.56
C GLN A 267 2.86 22.39 2.64
N ARG A 268 3.12 21.41 1.77
CA ARG A 268 4.23 21.48 0.78
C ARG A 268 4.04 22.60 -0.24
N ASN A 269 2.80 22.84 -0.67
CA ASN A 269 2.51 23.93 -1.59
C ASN A 269 2.70 25.31 -0.92
N GLN A 270 2.34 25.44 0.37
CA GLN A 270 2.55 26.67 1.13
C GLN A 270 4.04 26.96 1.38
N SER A 271 4.82 25.94 1.76
CA SER A 271 6.27 26.12 1.97
C SER A 271 7.02 26.47 0.67
N SER A 272 6.61 25.89 -0.45
CA SER A 272 7.18 26.20 -1.78
C SER A 272 6.87 27.64 -2.22
N ALA A 273 5.65 28.13 -1.94
CA ALA A 273 5.27 29.52 -2.24
C ALA A 273 6.05 30.53 -1.37
N ALA A 274 6.30 30.22 -0.10
CA ALA A 274 7.10 31.06 0.79
C ALA A 274 8.57 31.15 0.35
N ALA A 275 9.16 30.07 -0.16
CA ALA A 275 10.55 30.06 -0.64
C ALA A 275 10.76 30.81 -1.97
N GLY A 276 9.75 30.87 -2.84
CA GLY A 276 9.83 31.56 -4.14
C GLY A 276 9.60 33.07 -4.09
N GLY A 277 9.02 33.60 -3.00
CA GLY A 277 8.70 35.02 -2.85
C GLY A 277 9.82 35.91 -2.31
N GLY A 278 10.99 35.34 -1.97
CA GLY A 278 12.11 36.07 -1.35
C GLY A 278 13.10 36.74 -2.31
N GLY A 279 12.87 36.68 -3.62
CA GLY A 279 13.76 37.23 -4.66
C GLY A 279 13.23 38.52 -5.28
N GLY A 280 13.02 39.56 -4.48
CA GLY A 280 12.51 40.84 -4.95
C GLY A 280 12.68 41.95 -3.92
N ALA A 281 13.92 42.40 -3.75
CA ALA A 281 14.28 43.71 -3.19
C ALA A 281 15.57 44.17 -3.87
#